data_AF-A0A506Q246-F1
#
_entry.id   AF-A0A506Q246-F1
#
_cell.length_a   1.000
_cell.length_b   1.000
_cell.length_c   1.000
_cell.angle_alpha   90.00
_cell.angle_beta   90.00
_cell.angle_gamma   90.00
#
_symmetry.space_group_name_H-M   'P 1'
#
loop_
_entity.id
_entity.type
_entity.pdbx_description
1 polymer ?
#
loop_
_entity_poly.entity_id
_entity_poly.type
_entity_poly.pdbx_seq_one_letter_code
_entity_poly.pdbx_strand_id
1 'polypeptide(L)'
;MTAEEKEILRQQAIKDNERRISHLETFLDGLPLDTDVNKTVSLEIGTSIMFIEQEINKLKSYVIKKEMNVSDDGKINVPDSAAMNQTKEGSCKRILVEANYPWELIKDWTEEDCEAELGAIERANK
;
A
#
# COMPACT_ATOMS: atom_id res chain seq x y z
N MET A 1 -5.14 -19.45 -13.81
CA MET A 1 -4.72 -19.17 -12.44
C MET A 1 -5.80 -18.35 -11.75
N THR A 2 -6.43 -18.91 -10.72
CA THR A 2 -7.56 -18.33 -9.98
C THR A 2 -7.10 -17.17 -9.08
N ALA A 3 -8.04 -16.39 -8.56
CA ALA A 3 -7.75 -15.30 -7.63
C ALA A 3 -7.19 -15.79 -6.28
N GLU A 4 -7.56 -17.01 -5.89
CA GLU A 4 -7.08 -17.69 -4.68
C GLU A 4 -5.64 -18.21 -4.90
N GLU A 5 -5.36 -18.86 -6.03
CA GLU A 5 -4.00 -19.30 -6.39
C GLU A 5 -3.02 -18.12 -6.45
N LYS A 6 -3.44 -16.98 -7.01
CA LYS A 6 -2.65 -15.74 -7.01
C LYS A 6 -2.35 -15.23 -5.60
N GLU A 7 -3.31 -15.30 -4.70
CA GLU A 7 -3.14 -14.83 -3.31
C GLU A 7 -2.21 -15.76 -2.52
N ILE A 8 -2.33 -17.07 -2.70
CA ILE A 8 -1.42 -18.06 -2.11
C ILE A 8 0.03 -17.79 -2.57
N LEU A 9 0.25 -17.62 -3.87
CA LEU A 9 1.59 -17.34 -4.41
C LEU A 9 2.16 -16.02 -3.90
N ARG A 10 1.34 -14.99 -3.77
CA ARG A 10 1.74 -13.68 -3.24
C ARG A 10 2.17 -13.79 -1.77
N GLN A 11 1.38 -14.47 -0.94
CA GLN A 11 1.70 -14.71 0.48
C GLN A 11 2.97 -15.55 0.63
N GLN A 12 3.16 -16.56 -0.23
CA GLN A 12 4.37 -17.37 -0.25
C GLN A 12 5.60 -16.52 -0.60
N ALA A 13 5.52 -15.68 -1.63
CA ALA A 13 6.61 -14.78 -2.02
C ALA A 13 7.00 -13.80 -0.89
N ILE A 14 6.02 -13.26 -0.15
CA ILE A 14 6.29 -12.41 1.01
C ILE A 14 7.05 -13.19 2.09
N LYS A 15 6.55 -14.37 2.48
CA LYS A 15 7.21 -15.20 3.52
C LYS A 15 8.62 -15.60 3.13
N ASP A 16 8.84 -15.96 1.87
CA ASP A 16 10.16 -16.34 1.37
C ASP A 16 11.11 -15.14 1.40
N ASN A 17 10.65 -13.95 1.03
CA ASN A 17 11.45 -12.73 1.09
C ASN A 17 11.73 -12.27 2.53
N GLU A 18 10.75 -12.35 3.45
CA GLU A 18 10.94 -12.06 4.88
C GLU A 18 11.99 -13.02 5.49
N ARG A 19 11.96 -14.30 5.10
CA ARG A 19 12.98 -15.28 5.51
C ARG A 19 14.37 -14.95 4.95
N ARG A 20 14.44 -14.51 3.68
CA ARG A 20 15.70 -14.09 3.06
C ARG A 20 16.32 -12.90 3.80
N ILE A 21 15.52 -11.90 4.16
CA ILE A 21 15.98 -10.75 4.96
C ILE A 21 16.56 -11.24 6.28
N SER A 22 15.81 -12.07 7.03
CA SER A 22 16.28 -12.60 8.32
C SER A 22 17.63 -13.33 8.22
N HIS A 23 17.85 -14.13 7.17
CA HIS A 23 19.15 -14.79 6.95
C HIS A 23 20.27 -13.78 6.65
N LEU A 24 19.99 -12.73 5.88
CA LEU A 24 20.98 -11.70 5.54
C LEU A 24 21.33 -10.85 6.76
N GLU A 25 20.35 -10.46 7.57
CA GLU A 25 20.55 -9.78 8.84
C GLU A 25 21.40 -10.62 9.80
N THR A 26 21.08 -11.92 9.93
CA THR A 26 21.87 -12.85 10.75
C THR A 26 23.33 -12.93 10.27
N PHE A 27 23.56 -12.91 8.95
CA PHE A 27 24.92 -12.87 8.41
C PHE A 27 25.63 -11.57 8.76
N LEU A 28 24.95 -10.43 8.63
CA LEU A 28 25.50 -9.11 8.98
C LEU A 28 25.87 -9.00 10.46
N ASP A 29 25.05 -9.53 11.36
CA ASP A 29 25.31 -9.53 12.81
C ASP A 29 26.62 -10.24 13.17
N GLY A 30 27.00 -11.26 12.38
CA GLY A 30 28.24 -12.02 12.55
C GLY A 30 29.44 -11.47 11.76
N LEU A 31 29.27 -10.45 10.92
CA LEU A 31 30.31 -9.99 9.98
C LEU A 31 31.17 -8.88 10.61
N PRO A 32 32.48 -9.10 10.83
CA PRO A 32 33.37 -8.06 11.36
C PRO A 32 33.63 -6.97 10.31
N LEU A 33 33.48 -5.69 10.68
CA LEU A 33 33.66 -4.53 9.78
C LEU A 33 35.10 -3.96 9.80
N ASP A 34 36.08 -4.80 10.13
CA ASP A 34 37.48 -4.45 10.33
C ASP A 34 38.27 -4.25 9.02
N THR A 35 37.77 -4.79 7.91
CA THR A 35 38.37 -4.65 6.58
C THR A 35 37.49 -3.87 5.62
N ASP A 36 38.08 -3.20 4.63
CA ASP A 36 37.32 -2.47 3.61
C ASP A 36 36.49 -3.41 2.72
N VAL A 37 36.93 -4.67 2.56
CA VAL A 37 36.16 -5.73 1.89
C VAL A 37 34.88 -6.02 2.68
N ASN A 38 34.97 -6.26 3.99
CA ASN A 38 33.79 -6.57 4.80
C ASN A 38 32.81 -5.40 4.89
N LYS A 39 33.30 -4.16 4.94
CA LYS A 39 32.45 -2.96 4.85
C LYS A 39 31.70 -2.91 3.52
N THR A 40 32.38 -3.20 2.41
CA THR A 40 31.77 -3.23 1.07
C THR A 40 30.71 -4.32 0.99
N VAL A 41 31.01 -5.53 1.45
CA VAL A 41 30.06 -6.65 1.51
C VAL A 41 28.83 -6.29 2.36
N SER A 42 29.04 -5.67 3.53
CA SER A 42 27.95 -5.23 4.40
C SER A 42 27.01 -4.23 3.72
N LEU A 43 27.58 -3.25 2.99
CA LEU A 43 26.80 -2.27 2.21
C LEU A 43 26.00 -2.91 1.08
N GLU A 44 26.59 -3.85 0.34
CA GLU A 44 25.91 -4.58 -0.73
C GLU A 44 24.75 -5.43 -0.21
N ILE A 45 24.95 -6.09 0.94
CA ILE A 45 23.89 -6.87 1.60
C ILE A 45 22.79 -5.95 2.12
N GLY A 46 23.12 -4.84 2.78
CA GLY A 46 22.14 -3.85 3.23
C GLY A 46 21.32 -3.28 2.08
N THR A 47 21.96 -3.00 0.94
CA THR A 47 21.29 -2.57 -0.29
C THR A 47 20.34 -3.66 -0.82
N SER A 48 20.75 -4.93 -0.76
CA SER A 48 19.93 -6.05 -1.17
C SER A 48 18.69 -6.22 -0.28
N ILE A 49 18.85 -6.09 1.04
CA ILE A 49 17.73 -6.11 1.99
C ILE A 49 16.72 -5.02 1.63
N MET A 50 17.18 -3.78 1.42
CA MET A 50 16.32 -2.66 1.03
C MET A 50 15.47 -2.97 -0.23
N PHE A 51 16.05 -3.57 -1.26
CA PHE A 51 15.29 -3.97 -2.46
C PHE A 51 14.25 -5.05 -2.17
N ILE A 52 14.58 -6.02 -1.32
CA ILE A 52 13.65 -7.08 -0.92
C ILE A 52 12.48 -6.50 -0.10
N GLU A 53 12.76 -5.56 0.80
CA GLU A 53 11.72 -4.85 1.58
C GLU A 53 10.78 -4.05 0.66
N GLN A 54 11.32 -3.36 -0.34
CA GLN A 54 10.52 -2.65 -1.34
C GLN A 54 9.61 -3.62 -2.12
N GLU A 55 10.10 -4.80 -2.49
CA GLU A 55 9.28 -5.83 -3.15
C GLU A 55 8.17 -6.33 -2.24
N ILE A 56 8.47 -6.63 -0.97
CA ILE A 56 7.46 -7.03 0.03
C ILE A 56 6.38 -5.94 0.15
N ASN A 57 6.77 -4.67 0.25
CA ASN A 57 5.83 -3.56 0.36
C ASN A 57 4.93 -3.45 -0.89
N LYS A 58 5.51 -3.64 -2.08
CA LYS A 58 4.73 -3.69 -3.33
C LYS A 58 3.73 -4.84 -3.33
N LEU A 59 4.15 -6.04 -2.90
CA LEU A 59 3.27 -7.20 -2.79
C LEU A 59 2.16 -7.00 -1.76
N LYS A 60 2.45 -6.36 -0.62
CA LYS A 60 1.44 -6.00 0.41
C LYS A 60 0.45 -4.98 -0.14
N SER A 61 0.90 -4.00 -0.92
CA SER A 61 0.03 -3.00 -1.56
C SER A 61 -0.99 -3.59 -2.54
N TYR A 62 -0.69 -4.73 -3.18
CA TYR A 62 -1.63 -5.40 -4.07
C TYR A 62 -2.87 -5.94 -3.35
N VAL A 63 -2.78 -6.29 -2.07
CA VAL A 63 -3.96 -6.67 -1.26
C VAL A 63 -4.85 -5.47 -1.07
N ILE A 64 -4.27 -4.34 -0.65
CA ILE A 64 -5.00 -3.09 -0.43
C ILE A 64 -5.70 -2.69 -1.73
N LYS A 65 -5.01 -2.73 -2.87
CA LYS A 65 -5.61 -2.47 -4.18
C LYS A 65 -6.70 -3.47 -4.55
N LYS A 66 -6.57 -4.75 -4.22
CA LYS A 66 -7.58 -5.78 -4.52
C LYS A 66 -8.80 -5.65 -3.61
N GLU A 67 -8.62 -5.33 -2.33
CA GLU A 67 -9.68 -5.01 -1.37
C GLU A 67 -10.42 -3.72 -1.78
N MET A 68 -9.69 -2.72 -2.30
CA MET A 68 -10.27 -1.52 -2.90
C MET A 68 -10.93 -1.80 -4.27
N ASN A 69 -10.46 -2.79 -5.04
CA ASN A 69 -10.98 -3.17 -6.36
C ASN A 69 -11.93 -4.39 -6.34
N VAL A 70 -12.60 -4.70 -5.22
CA VAL A 70 -13.76 -5.60 -5.25
C VAL A 70 -14.97 -4.84 -5.81
N SER A 71 -14.90 -4.53 -7.10
CA SER A 71 -16.01 -4.26 -8.02
C SER A 71 -15.41 -3.97 -9.39
N ASP A 72 -15.00 -5.02 -10.10
CA ASP A 72 -14.75 -4.90 -11.54
C ASP A 72 -15.49 -6.01 -12.27
N ASP A 73 -16.81 -6.05 -12.05
CA ASP A 73 -17.76 -6.49 -13.06
C ASP A 73 -18.16 -5.23 -13.86
N GLY A 74 -17.30 -4.83 -14.81
CA GLY A 74 -17.68 -4.08 -16.00
C GLY A 74 -18.70 -2.93 -15.84
N LYS A 75 -18.60 -2.14 -14.76
CA LYS A 75 -19.41 -0.94 -14.57
C LYS A 75 -18.52 0.20 -14.12
N ILE A 76 -18.14 0.98 -15.12
CA ILE A 76 -17.89 2.43 -15.08
C ILE A 76 -18.03 3.00 -13.66
N ASN A 77 -16.91 3.35 -13.03
CA ASN A 77 -16.76 4.21 -11.83
C ASN A 77 -18.06 4.91 -11.39
N VAL A 78 -18.95 4.19 -10.71
CA VAL A 78 -20.09 4.79 -10.03
C VAL A 78 -19.62 5.03 -8.60
N PRO A 79 -19.75 6.25 -8.07
CA PRO A 79 -19.52 6.51 -6.65
C PRO A 79 -20.29 5.49 -5.82
N ASP A 80 -19.68 4.98 -4.75
CA ASP A 80 -20.31 3.96 -3.91
C ASP A 80 -21.73 4.42 -3.51
N SER A 81 -22.74 3.78 -4.09
CA SER A 81 -24.15 4.16 -3.91
C SER A 81 -24.55 4.06 -2.43
N ALA A 82 -23.94 3.15 -1.68
CA ALA A 82 -24.16 3.07 -0.23
C ALA A 82 -23.58 4.30 0.49
N ALA A 83 -22.38 4.73 0.12
CA ALA A 83 -21.75 5.94 0.66
C ALA A 83 -22.49 7.24 0.26
N MET A 84 -23.02 7.29 -0.95
CA MET A 84 -23.85 8.42 -1.43
C MET A 84 -25.16 8.57 -0.67
N ASN A 85 -25.72 7.45 -0.17
CA ASN A 85 -26.91 7.46 0.69
C ASN A 85 -26.60 7.81 2.16
N GLN A 86 -25.36 7.59 2.59
CA GLN A 86 -24.91 7.91 3.95
C GLN A 86 -24.39 9.36 4.09
N THR A 87 -24.07 10.01 2.98
CA THR A 87 -23.57 11.39 2.95
C THR A 87 -24.68 12.37 2.58
N LYS A 88 -24.64 13.57 3.17
CA LYS A 88 -25.58 14.65 2.81
C LYS A 88 -25.16 15.30 1.50
N GLU A 89 -26.14 15.66 0.68
CA GLU A 89 -25.93 16.45 -0.54
C GLU A 89 -25.20 17.77 -0.20
N GLY A 90 -24.12 18.06 -0.92
CA GLY A 90 -23.27 19.22 -0.67
C GLY A 90 -22.27 19.12 0.50
N SER A 91 -22.16 17.97 1.19
CA SER A 91 -21.13 17.76 2.22
C SER A 91 -19.76 17.47 1.64
N CYS A 92 -18.70 17.81 2.37
CA CYS A 92 -17.33 17.57 1.94
C CYS A 92 -17.04 16.07 1.71
N LYS A 93 -17.62 15.20 2.55
CA LYS A 93 -17.57 13.74 2.38
C LYS A 93 -18.20 13.29 1.07
N ARG A 94 -19.32 13.90 0.65
CA ARG A 94 -19.98 13.55 -0.62
C ARG A 94 -19.09 13.91 -1.82
N ILE A 95 -18.44 15.06 -1.79
CA ILE A 95 -17.50 15.47 -2.85
C ILE A 95 -16.34 14.46 -2.95
N LEU A 96 -15.82 13.99 -1.80
CA LEU A 96 -14.79 12.96 -1.78
C LEU A 96 -15.28 11.61 -2.34
N VAL A 97 -16.49 11.16 -1.96
CA VAL A 97 -17.11 9.95 -2.53
C VAL A 97 -17.34 10.09 -4.04
N GLU A 98 -17.82 11.25 -4.51
CA GLU A 98 -17.98 11.58 -5.94
C GLU A 98 -16.62 11.59 -6.68
N ALA A 99 -15.54 11.97 -5.99
CA ALA A 99 -14.16 11.86 -6.47
C ALA A 99 -13.56 10.44 -6.34
N ASN A 100 -14.38 9.42 -6.07
CA ASN A 100 -14.00 8.01 -5.86
C ASN A 100 -13.09 7.74 -4.65
N TYR A 101 -13.14 8.57 -3.60
CA TYR A 101 -12.50 8.20 -2.34
C TYR A 101 -13.24 7.02 -1.68
N PRO A 102 -12.52 6.03 -1.14
CA PRO A 102 -13.14 4.92 -0.43
C PRO A 102 -13.88 5.40 0.81
N TRP A 103 -15.17 5.05 0.93
CA TRP A 103 -15.97 5.43 2.10
C TRP A 103 -15.39 4.94 3.42
N GLU A 104 -14.87 3.72 3.46
CA GLU A 104 -14.25 3.13 4.65
C GLU A 104 -13.06 3.93 5.18
N LEU A 105 -12.40 4.71 4.31
CA LEU A 105 -11.30 5.60 4.71
C LEU A 105 -11.82 6.89 5.36
N ILE A 106 -12.89 7.45 4.82
CA ILE A 106 -13.37 8.81 5.15
C ILE A 106 -14.58 8.83 6.10
N LYS A 107 -15.18 7.67 6.39
CA LYS A 107 -16.40 7.58 7.24
C LYS A 107 -16.20 8.22 8.61
N ASP A 108 -15.01 8.05 9.20
CA ASP A 108 -14.65 8.54 10.54
C ASP A 108 -13.99 9.94 10.53
N TRP A 109 -13.81 10.54 9.35
CA TRP A 109 -13.20 11.87 9.22
C TRP A 109 -14.12 12.97 9.75
N THR A 110 -13.53 14.04 10.28
CA THR A 110 -14.25 15.27 10.58
C THR A 110 -14.45 16.10 9.30
N GLU A 111 -15.33 17.10 9.32
CA GLU A 111 -15.49 18.00 8.17
C GLU A 111 -14.18 18.73 7.84
N GLU A 112 -13.40 19.09 8.86
CA GLU A 112 -12.08 19.73 8.71
C GLU A 112 -11.07 18.82 8.00
N ASP A 113 -11.04 17.53 8.34
CA ASP A 113 -10.17 16.54 7.67
C ASP A 113 -10.54 16.40 6.19
N CYS A 114 -11.84 16.38 5.88
CA CYS A 114 -12.32 16.30 4.52
C CYS A 114 -11.98 17.58 3.72
N GLU A 115 -12.16 18.77 4.30
CA GLU A 115 -11.86 20.04 3.64
C GLU A 115 -10.35 20.20 3.38
N ALA A 116 -9.51 19.75 4.32
CA ALA A 116 -8.07 19.76 4.16
C ALA A 116 -7.61 18.90 2.97
N GLU A 117 -8.23 17.73 2.78
CA GLU A 117 -7.96 16.82 1.67
C GLU A 117 -8.45 17.41 0.34
N LEU A 118 -9.67 17.95 0.28
CA LEU A 118 -10.16 18.64 -0.91
C LEU A 118 -9.24 19.81 -1.31
N GLY A 119 -8.78 20.58 -0.33
CA GLY A 119 -7.82 21.66 -0.57
C GLY A 119 -6.45 21.15 -1.06
N ALA A 120 -6.02 19.96 -0.62
CA ALA A 120 -4.80 19.33 -1.12
C ALA A 120 -4.97 18.87 -2.58
N ILE A 121 -6.12 18.28 -2.93
CA ILE A 121 -6.47 17.88 -4.30
C ILE A 121 -6.53 19.11 -5.23
N GLU A 122 -7.18 20.20 -4.79
CA GLU A 122 -7.27 21.43 -5.57
C GLU A 122 -5.88 22.05 -5.82
N ARG A 123 -5.01 22.06 -4.81
CA ARG A 123 -3.61 22.51 -4.96
C ARG A 123 -2.79 21.61 -5.88
N ALA A 124 -3.02 20.30 -5.86
CA ALA A 124 -2.30 19.35 -6.71
C ALA A 124 -2.71 19.44 -8.20
N ASN A 125 -3.93 19.89 -8.48
CA ASN A 125 -4.44 20.09 -9.83
C ASN A 125 -4.14 21.48 -10.43
N LYS A 126 -3.34 22.31 -9.74
CA LYS A 126 -2.99 23.68 -10.12
C LYS A 126 -1.54 23.79 -10.57
#